data_AF-A0A3A5JQ28-F1
#
_entry.id   AF-A0A3A5JQ28-F1
#
_cell.length_a   1.000
_cell.length_b   1.000
_cell.length_c   1.000
_cell.angle_alpha   90.00
_cell.angle_beta   90.00
_cell.angle_gamma   90.00
#
_symmetry.space_group_name_H-M   'P 1'
#
loop_
_entity.id
_entity.type
_entity.pdbx_description
1 polymer ?
#
loop_
_entity_poly.entity_id
_entity_poly.type
_entity_poly.pdbx_seq_one_letter_code
_entity_poly.pdbx_strand_id
1 'polypeptide(L)'
;MMDAQLAKIIGFGHGLTPDGDDYLLGYLAALWSWREVEGIALHWENLQNAVPPLLSRTNDISRHYVTRGLEGHFSEPIYQLIQLLYSNAQTTQIRTAALGVMQFGSSSGVDCLAGLLHGLRTLKATL
;
A
#
# COMPACT_ATOMS: atom_id res chain seq x y z
N MET A 1 5.20 19.16 -2.36
CA MET A 1 3.96 18.72 -3.05
C MET A 1 4.02 17.21 -3.21
N MET A 2 2.89 16.53 -3.07
CA MET A 2 2.81 15.07 -3.05
C MET A 2 3.45 14.42 -4.29
N ASP A 3 3.23 15.00 -5.47
CA ASP A 3 3.78 14.51 -6.75
C ASP A 3 5.31 14.42 -6.75
N ALA A 4 5.99 15.40 -6.15
CA ALA A 4 7.44 15.40 -6.04
C ALA A 4 7.97 14.34 -5.06
N GLN A 5 7.15 13.93 -4.09
CA GLN A 5 7.48 12.82 -3.18
C GLN A 5 7.21 11.48 -3.87
N LEU A 6 6.05 11.33 -4.52
CA LEU A 6 5.71 10.12 -5.29
C LEU A 6 6.73 9.87 -6.42
N ALA A 7 7.19 10.90 -7.11
CA ALA A 7 8.22 10.76 -8.15
C ALA A 7 9.57 10.25 -7.61
N LYS A 8 9.85 10.45 -6.31
CA LYS A 8 11.06 9.91 -5.66
C LYS A 8 10.88 8.48 -5.16
N ILE A 9 9.64 8.03 -4.98
CA ILE A 9 9.31 6.72 -4.41
C ILE A 9 8.98 5.71 -5.50
N ILE A 10 8.21 6.11 -6.53
CA ILE A 10 7.80 5.19 -7.60
C ILE A 10 9.03 4.81 -8.43
N GLY A 11 9.28 3.50 -8.51
CA GLY A 11 10.47 2.91 -9.12
C GLY A 11 11.76 3.00 -8.30
N PHE A 12 11.69 3.46 -7.04
CA PHE A 12 12.85 3.51 -6.14
C PHE A 12 13.10 2.14 -5.49
N GLY A 13 14.36 1.72 -5.42
CA GLY A 13 14.76 0.43 -4.86
C GLY A 13 15.21 -0.55 -5.93
N HIS A 14 15.69 -1.72 -5.51
CA HIS A 14 16.19 -2.77 -6.40
C HIS A 14 15.27 -3.99 -6.43
N GLY A 15 15.31 -4.78 -7.51
CA GLY A 15 14.59 -6.05 -7.59
C GLY A 15 13.44 -6.06 -8.58
N LEU A 16 12.66 -7.14 -8.54
CA LEU A 16 11.54 -7.36 -9.46
C LEU A 16 10.37 -6.41 -9.20
N THR A 17 10.15 -6.07 -7.93
CA THR A 17 9.31 -4.97 -7.47
C THR A 17 10.20 -4.01 -6.68
N PRO A 18 10.37 -2.75 -7.12
CA PRO A 18 11.15 -1.78 -6.36
C PRO A 18 10.52 -1.47 -4.99
N ASP A 19 11.36 -1.36 -3.96
CA ASP A 19 10.97 -1.13 -2.56
C ASP A 19 9.93 0.00 -2.38
N GLY A 20 10.08 1.10 -3.13
CA GLY A 20 9.16 2.23 -3.08
C GLY A 20 7.77 1.94 -3.67
N ASP A 21 7.69 1.06 -4.66
CA ASP A 21 6.40 0.63 -5.22
C ASP A 21 5.68 -0.33 -4.27
N ASP A 22 6.42 -1.23 -3.61
CA ASP A 22 5.88 -2.13 -2.59
C ASP A 22 5.36 -1.35 -1.38
N TYR A 23 6.13 -0.36 -0.93
CA TYR A 23 5.69 0.60 0.08
C TYR A 23 4.41 1.34 -0.34
N LEU A 24 4.36 1.86 -1.56
CA LEU A 24 3.17 2.55 -2.07
C LEU A 24 1.96 1.61 -2.09
N LEU A 25 2.13 0.36 -2.53
CA LEU A 25 1.06 -0.64 -2.56
C LEU A 25 0.48 -0.87 -1.17
N GLY A 26 1.32 -1.05 -0.16
CA GLY A 26 0.88 -1.20 1.23
C GLY A 26 0.14 0.03 1.77
N TYR A 27 0.63 1.23 1.42
CA TYR A 27 -0.02 2.49 1.79
C TYR A 27 -1.42 2.60 1.20
N LEU A 28 -1.58 2.29 -0.10
CA LEU A 28 -2.87 2.25 -0.76
C LEU A 28 -3.82 1.24 -0.12
N ALA A 29 -3.30 0.06 0.24
CA ALA A 29 -4.09 -1.01 0.85
C ALA A 29 -4.67 -0.60 2.21
N ALA A 30 -3.91 0.13 3.03
CA ALA A 30 -4.40 0.65 4.30
C ALA A 30 -5.54 1.66 4.13
N LEU A 31 -5.44 2.55 3.13
CA LEU A 31 -6.43 3.61 2.90
C LEU A 31 -7.70 3.12 2.19
N TRP A 32 -7.61 2.03 1.42
CA TRP A 32 -8.67 1.59 0.50
C TRP A 32 -10.07 1.50 1.15
N SER A 33 -10.17 0.89 2.34
CA SER A 33 -11.46 0.73 3.02
C SER A 33 -12.04 2.05 3.56
N TRP A 34 -11.22 3.09 3.67
CA TRP A 34 -11.58 4.41 4.21
C TRP A 34 -11.63 5.49 3.12
N ARG A 35 -11.41 5.13 1.87
CA ARG A 35 -11.26 6.07 0.74
C ARG A 35 -12.48 6.98 0.50
N GLU A 36 -13.65 6.62 1.02
CA GLU A 36 -14.88 7.40 0.91
C GLU A 36 -15.21 8.19 2.19
N VAL A 37 -14.42 8.01 3.25
CA VAL A 37 -14.62 8.72 4.52
C VAL A 37 -14.08 10.15 4.40
N GLU A 38 -14.84 11.09 4.97
CA GLU A 38 -14.46 12.50 5.03
C GLU A 38 -13.05 12.66 5.64
N GLY A 39 -12.24 13.55 5.07
CA GLY A 39 -10.82 13.71 5.43
C GLY A 39 -9.87 12.78 4.67
N ILE A 40 -10.23 11.52 4.41
CA ILE A 40 -9.42 10.58 3.62
C ILE A 40 -9.73 10.69 2.13
N ALA A 41 -10.99 10.95 1.76
CA ALA A 41 -11.43 11.00 0.38
C ALA A 41 -10.62 11.96 -0.50
N LEU A 42 -10.33 13.17 0.00
CA LEU A 42 -9.50 14.14 -0.73
C LEU A 42 -8.06 13.62 -0.92
N HIS A 43 -7.48 12.98 0.09
CA HIS A 43 -6.14 12.41 -0.03
C HIS A 43 -6.12 11.26 -1.04
N TRP A 44 -7.14 10.41 -1.02
CA TRP A 44 -7.30 9.32 -1.97
C TRP A 44 -7.46 9.81 -3.42
N GLU A 45 -8.31 10.81 -3.65
CA GLU A 45 -8.47 11.44 -4.97
C GLU A 45 -7.15 12.01 -5.49
N ASN A 46 -6.40 12.70 -4.63
CA ASN A 46 -5.08 13.20 -5.00
C ASN A 46 -4.13 12.06 -5.42
N LEU A 47 -4.13 10.92 -4.72
CA LEU A 47 -3.30 9.76 -5.08
C LEU A 47 -3.74 9.18 -6.43
N GLN A 48 -5.05 9.04 -6.66
CA GLN A 48 -5.60 8.55 -7.93
C GLN A 48 -5.20 9.44 -9.12
N ASN A 49 -5.05 10.75 -8.91
CA ASN A 49 -4.62 11.68 -9.95
C ASN A 49 -3.09 11.72 -10.12
N ALA A 50 -2.33 11.66 -9.02
CA ALA A 50 -0.88 11.86 -9.03
C ALA A 50 -0.07 10.60 -9.39
N VAL A 51 -0.56 9.41 -9.07
CA VAL A 51 0.17 8.15 -9.29
C VAL A 51 0.23 7.73 -10.77
N PRO A 52 -0.88 7.70 -11.55
CA PRO A 52 -0.86 7.18 -12.92
C PRO A 52 0.17 7.84 -13.85
N PRO A 53 0.36 9.17 -13.84
CA PRO A 53 1.39 9.82 -14.67
C PRO A 53 2.83 9.38 -14.35
N LEU A 54 3.08 8.86 -13.14
CA LEU A 54 4.41 8.48 -12.65
C LEU A 54 4.72 6.99 -12.86
N LEU A 55 3.74 6.17 -13.30
CA LEU A 55 3.91 4.72 -13.45
C LEU A 55 4.90 4.31 -14.56
N SER A 56 5.31 5.24 -15.43
CA SER A 56 6.40 5.04 -16.39
C SER A 56 7.78 4.96 -15.74
N ARG A 57 7.90 5.36 -14.46
CA ARG A 57 9.15 5.33 -13.69
C ARG A 57 9.48 3.97 -13.09
N THR A 58 8.55 3.03 -13.14
CA THR A 58 8.74 1.66 -12.66
C THR A 58 8.55 0.64 -13.79
N ASN A 59 8.87 -0.62 -13.50
CA ASN A 59 8.74 -1.73 -14.42
C ASN A 59 7.27 -2.18 -14.58
N ASP A 60 7.02 -3.08 -15.54
CA ASP A 60 5.66 -3.51 -15.88
C ASP A 60 4.95 -4.28 -14.75
N ILE A 61 5.72 -4.97 -13.90
CA ILE A 61 5.20 -5.77 -12.78
C ILE A 61 4.68 -4.84 -11.67
N SER A 62 5.52 -3.93 -11.18
CA SER A 62 5.09 -2.95 -10.17
C SER A 62 4.04 -2.01 -10.70
N ARG A 63 4.11 -1.62 -11.98
CA ARG A 63 3.06 -0.85 -12.64
C ARG A 63 1.70 -1.56 -12.56
N HIS A 64 1.68 -2.86 -12.85
CA HIS A 64 0.46 -3.66 -12.74
C HIS A 64 -0.07 -3.66 -11.30
N TYR A 65 0.79 -3.97 -10.32
CA TYR A 65 0.36 -4.04 -8.92
C TYR A 65 -0.14 -2.72 -8.36
N VAL A 66 0.55 -1.60 -8.61
CA VAL A 66 0.11 -0.28 -8.14
C VAL A 66 -1.20 0.14 -8.81
N THR A 67 -1.36 -0.12 -10.11
CA THR A 67 -2.63 0.14 -10.82
C THR A 67 -3.77 -0.66 -10.19
N ARG A 68 -3.55 -1.95 -9.94
CA ARG A 68 -4.52 -2.82 -9.26
C ARG A 68 -4.81 -2.35 -7.83
N GLY A 69 -3.81 -1.86 -7.10
CA GLY A 69 -3.99 -1.30 -5.77
C GLY A 69 -4.89 -0.06 -5.75
N LEU A 70 -4.79 0.82 -6.75
CA LEU A 70 -5.69 1.97 -6.93
C LEU A 70 -7.14 1.55 -7.25
N GLU A 71 -7.33 0.35 -7.81
CA GLU A 71 -8.62 -0.28 -8.08
C GLU A 71 -9.14 -1.12 -6.90
N GLY A 72 -8.37 -1.24 -5.82
CA GLY A 72 -8.74 -2.04 -4.64
C GLY A 72 -8.40 -3.52 -4.72
N HIS A 73 -7.57 -3.91 -5.68
CA HIS A 73 -7.13 -5.29 -5.86
C HIS A 73 -5.75 -5.49 -5.24
N PHE A 74 -5.68 -6.36 -4.23
CA PHE A 74 -4.46 -6.70 -3.51
C PHE A 74 -4.24 -8.21 -3.52
N SER A 75 -3.00 -8.64 -3.27
CA SER A 75 -2.71 -10.07 -3.10
C SER A 75 -3.46 -10.64 -1.90
N GLU A 76 -3.72 -11.95 -1.93
CA GLU A 76 -4.44 -12.63 -0.86
C GLU A 76 -3.82 -12.39 0.54
N PRO A 77 -2.49 -12.46 0.75
CA PRO A 77 -1.90 -12.19 2.07
C PRO A 77 -2.19 -10.78 2.58
N ILE A 78 -2.11 -9.77 1.70
CA ILE A 78 -2.40 -8.37 2.04
C ILE A 78 -3.89 -8.23 2.41
N TYR A 79 -4.77 -8.79 1.57
CA TYR A 79 -6.21 -8.76 1.80
C TYR A 79 -6.58 -9.43 3.15
N GLN A 80 -6.05 -10.63 3.43
CA GLN A 80 -6.28 -11.35 4.68
C GLN A 80 -5.82 -10.53 5.89
N LEU A 81 -4.64 -9.90 5.83
CA LEU A 81 -4.16 -9.03 6.90
C LEU A 81 -5.11 -7.85 7.15
N ILE A 82 -5.56 -7.18 6.08
CA ILE A 82 -6.49 -6.05 6.16
C ILE A 82 -7.82 -6.46 6.79
N GLN A 83 -8.38 -7.60 6.39
CA GLN A 83 -9.62 -8.14 6.97
C GLN A 83 -9.46 -8.41 8.47
N LEU A 84 -8.34 -8.98 8.88
CA LEU A 84 -8.07 -9.23 10.30
C LEU A 84 -7.95 -7.93 11.10
N LEU A 85 -7.29 -6.91 10.55
CA LEU A 85 -7.17 -5.59 11.18
C LEU A 85 -8.52 -4.88 11.38
N TYR A 86 -9.51 -5.13 10.54
CA TYR A 86 -10.87 -4.58 10.67
C TYR A 86 -11.84 -5.46 11.46
N SER A 87 -11.39 -6.63 11.90
CA SER A 87 -12.18 -7.56 12.71
C SER A 87 -11.71 -7.53 14.16
N ASN A 88 -12.49 -8.15 15.06
CA ASN A 88 -12.08 -8.34 16.45
C ASN A 88 -11.11 -9.54 16.60
N ALA A 89 -10.12 -9.63 15.70
CA ALA A 89 -9.15 -10.71 15.65
C ALA A 89 -8.14 -10.62 16.80
N GLN A 90 -7.61 -11.77 17.21
CA GLN A 90 -6.55 -11.80 18.21
C GLN A 90 -5.24 -11.28 17.62
N THR A 91 -4.45 -10.58 18.43
CA THR A 91 -3.13 -10.07 18.04
C THR A 91 -2.22 -11.15 17.45
N THR A 92 -2.34 -12.39 17.92
CA THR A 92 -1.62 -13.55 17.39
C THR A 92 -1.99 -13.86 15.94
N GLN A 93 -3.27 -13.76 15.57
CA GLN A 93 -3.74 -13.96 14.19
C GLN A 93 -3.24 -12.85 13.27
N ILE A 94 -3.31 -11.59 13.72
CA ILE A 94 -2.78 -10.44 12.99
C ILE A 94 -1.27 -10.59 12.76
N ARG A 95 -0.52 -10.99 13.80
CA ARG A 95 0.91 -11.25 13.69
C ARG A 95 1.21 -12.34 12.66
N THR A 96 0.50 -13.46 12.70
CA THR A 96 0.68 -14.55 11.73
C THR A 96 0.41 -14.09 10.30
N ALA A 97 -0.66 -13.33 10.07
CA ALA A 97 -0.96 -12.79 8.75
C ALA A 97 0.11 -11.80 8.27
N ALA A 98 0.60 -10.92 9.15
CA ALA A 98 1.70 -10.01 8.83
C ALA A 98 2.98 -10.78 8.46
N LEU A 99 3.32 -11.85 9.20
CA LEU A 99 4.43 -12.74 8.82
C LEU A 99 4.18 -13.43 7.47
N GLY A 100 2.94 -13.76 7.15
CA GLY A 100 2.55 -14.28 5.83
C GLY A 100 2.81 -13.27 4.70
N VAL A 101 2.54 -11.99 4.92
CA VAL A 101 2.91 -10.92 3.97
C VAL A 101 4.44 -10.84 3.81
N MET A 102 5.20 -10.94 4.91
CA MET A 102 6.67 -10.91 4.86
C MET A 102 7.31 -12.11 4.15
N GLN A 103 6.63 -13.26 4.09
CA GLN A 103 7.15 -14.44 3.40
C GLN A 103 7.05 -14.33 1.87
N PHE A 104 6.31 -13.33 1.35
CA PHE A 104 6.19 -13.04 -0.07
C PHE A 104 7.31 -12.10 -0.54
N GLY A 105 8.20 -12.61 -1.40
CA GLY A 105 9.35 -11.86 -1.92
C GLY A 105 10.42 -11.62 -0.86
N SER A 106 11.69 -11.57 -1.25
CA SER A 106 12.80 -11.48 -0.28
C SER A 106 12.74 -10.24 0.63
N SER A 107 12.30 -9.10 0.10
CA SER A 107 12.19 -7.79 0.80
C SER A 107 10.84 -7.09 0.58
N SER A 108 10.22 -7.29 -0.57
CA SER A 108 8.94 -6.70 -1.00
C SER A 108 7.83 -6.73 0.08
N GLY A 109 7.63 -7.86 0.76
CA GLY A 109 6.64 -7.98 1.83
C GLY A 109 6.89 -7.06 3.03
N VAL A 110 8.15 -6.78 3.36
CA VAL A 110 8.52 -5.89 4.48
C VAL A 110 8.24 -4.43 4.13
N ASP A 111 8.61 -4.00 2.93
CA ASP A 111 8.36 -2.63 2.46
C ASP A 111 6.87 -2.36 2.32
N CYS A 112 6.11 -3.35 1.83
CA CYS A 112 4.65 -3.30 1.82
C CYS A 112 4.06 -3.12 3.23
N LEU A 113 4.54 -3.86 4.23
CA LEU A 113 4.07 -3.67 5.61
C LEU A 113 4.45 -2.29 6.17
N ALA A 114 5.63 -1.76 5.83
CA ALA A 114 6.02 -0.41 6.22
C ALA A 114 5.06 0.65 5.64
N GLY A 115 4.68 0.49 4.37
CA GLY A 115 3.66 1.32 3.71
C GLY A 115 2.29 1.22 4.38
N LEU A 116 1.84 0.00 4.67
CA LEU A 116 0.58 -0.26 5.35
C LEU A 116 0.54 0.38 6.74
N LEU A 117 1.61 0.23 7.52
CA LEU A 117 1.74 0.88 8.83
C LEU A 117 1.72 2.41 8.73
N HIS A 118 2.31 2.98 7.68
CA HIS A 118 2.20 4.42 7.46
C HIS A 118 0.76 4.83 7.16
N GLY A 119 0.07 4.12 6.25
CA GLY A 119 -1.32 4.41 5.94
C GLY A 119 -2.23 4.32 7.17
N LEU A 120 -2.07 3.31 8.02
CA LEU A 120 -2.80 3.20 9.29
C LEU A 120 -2.55 4.38 10.24
N ARG A 121 -1.32 4.92 10.27
CA ARG A 121 -1.01 6.13 11.05
C ARG A 121 -1.68 7.37 10.45
N THR A 122 -1.72 7.48 9.13
CA THR A 122 -2.46 8.56 8.43
C THR A 122 -3.93 8.52 8.77
N LEU A 123 -4.56 7.33 8.76
CA LEU A 123 -5.95 7.15 9.17
C LEU A 123 -6.16 7.60 10.61
N LYS A 124 -5.33 7.14 11.54
CA LYS A 124 -5.43 7.52 12.97
C LYS A 124 -5.30 9.03 13.21
N ALA A 125 -4.56 9.74 12.37
CA ALA A 125 -4.37 11.18 12.50
C ALA A 125 -5.50 12.01 11.89
N THR A 126 -6.34 11.40 11.04
CA THR A 126 -7.34 12.10 10.22
C THR A 126 -8.78 11.78 10.65
N LEU A 127 -9.02 10.55 11.11
CA LEU A 127 -10.30 10.06 11.64
C LEU A 127 -10.42 10.34 13.14
#